data_AF-A0A2V8GEM1-F1
#
_entry.id   AF-A0A2V8GEM1-F1
#
_cell.length_a   1.000
_cell.length_b   1.000
_cell.length_c   1.000
_cell.angle_alpha   90.00
_cell.angle_beta   90.00
_cell.angle_gamma   90.00
#
_symmetry.space_group_name_H-M   'P 1'
#
loop_
_entity.id
_entity.type
_entity.pdbx_description
1 polymer ?
#
loop_
_entity_poly.entity_id
_entity_poly.type
_entity_poly.pdbx_seq_one_letter_code
_entity_poly.pdbx_strand_id
1 'polypeptide(L)'
;MTLRTADDGFSLIDMIFVCGMIGILATIAVPRLLTAKNSASAASAIATMRTISTAQLSYAISCGNGFYAPDLPSLAKPPVASNTGFVPRDLGSAVTIAKSGYNITMEGLPVAGAPDTCNALGVDNAARSFRAGADPMDPVIGRYFATNALSVIYEDTASLYAAMPESAPPAAGHPVK
;
A
#
# COMPACT_ATOMS: atom_id res chain seq x y z
N MET A 1 -46.12 -7.06 -49.94
CA MET A 1 -45.83 -5.75 -49.35
C MET A 1 -44.52 -5.87 -48.56
N THR A 2 -43.39 -5.70 -49.22
CA THR A 2 -42.06 -5.80 -48.60
C THR A 2 -41.64 -4.40 -48.13
N LEU A 3 -41.58 -4.21 -46.82
CA LEU A 3 -41.09 -2.97 -46.21
C LEU A 3 -39.59 -2.87 -46.46
N ARG A 4 -39.17 -1.91 -47.29
CA ARG A 4 -37.76 -1.48 -47.36
C ARG A 4 -37.46 -0.72 -46.08
N THR A 5 -36.64 -1.29 -45.20
CA THR A 5 -35.99 -0.55 -44.12
C THR A 5 -35.00 0.43 -44.76
N ALA A 6 -35.13 1.72 -44.47
CA ALA A 6 -34.13 2.70 -44.85
C ALA A 6 -32.85 2.38 -44.05
N ASP A 7 -31.75 2.08 -44.75
CA ASP A 7 -30.43 2.14 -44.14
C ASP A 7 -30.09 3.62 -43.92
N ASP A 8 -30.52 4.16 -42.77
CA ASP A 8 -30.14 5.49 -42.32
C ASP A 8 -28.65 5.49 -41.94
N GLY A 9 -27.81 5.79 -42.93
CA GLY A 9 -26.37 5.96 -42.74
C GLY A 9 -26.06 7.20 -41.92
N PHE A 10 -25.31 7.03 -40.83
CA PHE A 10 -24.82 8.12 -39.99
C PHE A 10 -23.95 9.08 -40.83
N SER A 11 -24.20 10.38 -40.71
CA SER A 11 -23.45 11.38 -41.49
C SER A 11 -22.02 11.51 -40.97
N LEU A 12 -21.05 11.57 -41.88
CA LEU A 12 -19.62 11.66 -41.55
C LEU A 12 -19.32 12.96 -40.76
N ILE A 13 -20.04 14.04 -41.04
CA ILE A 13 -19.92 15.30 -40.28
C ILE A 13 -20.46 15.18 -38.86
N ASP A 14 -21.46 14.33 -38.64
CA ASP A 14 -22.05 14.10 -37.32
C ASP A 14 -21.04 13.34 -36.44
N MET A 15 -20.33 12.37 -37.01
CA MET A 15 -19.27 11.64 -36.30
C MET A 15 -18.06 12.54 -35.97
N ILE A 16 -17.70 13.46 -36.87
CA ILE A 16 -16.62 14.43 -36.66
C ILE A 16 -16.96 15.41 -35.53
N PHE A 17 -18.18 15.96 -35.50
CA PHE A 17 -18.58 16.91 -34.46
C PHE A 17 -18.60 16.25 -33.07
N VAL A 18 -19.15 15.04 -32.98
CA VAL A 18 -19.20 14.26 -31.74
C VAL A 18 -17.79 13.94 -31.25
N CYS A 19 -16.91 13.45 -32.12
CA CYS A 19 -15.51 13.19 -31.74
C CYS A 19 -14.78 14.46 -31.32
N GLY A 20 -15.05 15.59 -31.98
CA GLY A 20 -14.48 16.89 -31.63
C GLY A 20 -14.86 17.34 -30.21
N MET A 21 -16.13 17.24 -29.85
CA MET A 21 -16.61 17.61 -28.51
C MET A 21 -16.08 16.67 -27.42
N ILE A 22 -16.05 15.37 -27.67
CA ILE A 22 -15.45 14.39 -26.74
C ILE A 22 -13.96 14.68 -26.55
N GLY A 23 -13.24 15.03 -27.62
CA GLY A 23 -11.83 15.41 -27.58
C GLY A 23 -11.57 16.60 -26.65
N ILE A 24 -12.36 17.68 -26.77
CA ILE A 24 -12.24 18.88 -25.92
C ILE A 24 -12.47 18.53 -24.44
N LEU A 25 -13.51 17.73 -24.15
CA LEU A 25 -13.80 17.30 -22.78
C LEU A 25 -12.68 16.41 -22.21
N ALA A 26 -12.14 15.49 -23.02
CA ALA A 26 -11.07 14.58 -22.61
C ALA A 26 -9.79 15.34 -22.25
N THR A 27 -9.41 16.36 -23.02
CA THR A 27 -8.20 17.16 -22.75
C THR A 27 -8.26 17.86 -21.39
N ILE A 28 -9.44 18.30 -20.95
CA ILE A 28 -9.62 18.94 -19.63
C ILE A 28 -9.73 17.88 -18.51
N ALA A 29 -10.38 16.76 -18.80
CA ALA A 29 -10.66 15.73 -17.81
C ALA A 29 -9.42 14.90 -17.43
N VAL A 30 -8.59 14.52 -18.40
CA VAL A 30 -7.42 13.66 -18.18
C VAL A 30 -6.43 14.21 -17.13
N PRO A 31 -5.98 15.47 -17.15
CA PRO A 31 -5.03 15.97 -16.14
C PRO A 31 -5.64 15.99 -14.73
N ARG A 32 -6.94 16.29 -14.62
CA ARG A 32 -7.66 16.25 -13.34
C ARG A 32 -7.81 14.81 -12.82
N LEU A 33 -8.04 13.85 -13.71
CA LEU A 33 -8.11 12.45 -13.36
C LEU A 33 -6.77 11.91 -12.85
N LEU A 34 -5.66 12.27 -13.50
CA LEU A 34 -4.32 11.82 -13.10
C LEU A 34 -3.93 12.33 -11.71
N THR A 35 -4.18 13.62 -11.43
CA THR A 35 -3.93 14.19 -10.10
C THR A 35 -4.82 13.56 -9.01
N ALA A 36 -6.10 13.31 -9.32
CA ALA A 36 -7.00 12.61 -8.41
C ALA A 36 -6.59 11.15 -8.16
N LYS A 37 -6.09 10.45 -9.19
CA LYS A 37 -5.55 9.11 -9.06
C LYS A 37 -4.34 9.10 -8.12
N ASN A 38 -3.40 10.03 -8.30
CA ASN A 38 -2.19 10.10 -7.47
C ASN A 38 -2.52 10.39 -6.00
N SER A 39 -3.50 11.25 -5.71
CA SER A 39 -3.95 11.49 -4.34
C SER A 39 -4.65 10.28 -3.73
N ALA A 40 -5.47 9.56 -4.51
CA ALA A 40 -6.10 8.31 -4.07
C ALA A 40 -5.08 7.20 -3.80
N SER A 41 -4.05 7.08 -4.64
CA SER A 41 -2.92 6.17 -4.45
C SER A 41 -2.16 6.46 -3.16
N ALA A 42 -1.85 7.74 -2.89
CA ALA A 42 -1.21 8.14 -1.64
C ALA A 42 -2.09 7.86 -0.41
N ALA A 43 -3.40 8.12 -0.49
CA ALA A 43 -4.34 7.78 0.58
C ALA A 43 -4.40 6.26 0.84
N SER A 44 -4.34 5.44 -0.22
CA SER A 44 -4.27 3.98 -0.11
C SER A 44 -2.97 3.51 0.56
N ALA A 45 -1.84 4.15 0.27
CA ALA A 45 -0.56 3.88 0.92
C ALA A 45 -0.63 4.21 2.42
N ILE A 46 -1.12 5.39 2.79
CA ILE A 46 -1.29 5.79 4.20
C ILE A 46 -2.23 4.81 4.93
N ALA A 47 -3.36 4.43 4.31
CA ALA A 47 -4.28 3.45 4.90
C ALA A 47 -3.62 2.08 5.09
N THR A 48 -2.75 1.67 4.17
CA THR A 48 -1.98 0.44 4.29
C THR A 48 -0.97 0.52 5.44
N MET A 49 -0.27 1.64 5.60
CA MET A 49 0.64 1.86 6.74
C MET A 49 -0.10 1.80 8.09
N ARG A 50 -1.32 2.36 8.17
CA ARG A 50 -2.19 2.23 9.36
C ARG A 50 -2.57 0.77 9.62
N THR A 51 -2.96 0.05 8.56
CA THR A 51 -3.33 -1.37 8.63
C THR A 51 -2.17 -2.20 9.16
N ILE A 52 -0.97 -1.97 8.62
CA ILE A 52 0.27 -2.62 9.06
C ILE A 52 0.55 -2.33 10.54
N SER A 53 0.44 -1.08 10.97
CA SER A 53 0.75 -0.69 12.36
C SER A 53 -0.21 -1.39 13.35
N THR A 54 -1.52 -1.38 13.05
CA THR A 54 -2.52 -2.08 13.87
C THR A 54 -2.35 -3.61 13.83
N ALA A 55 -2.02 -4.17 12.67
CA ALA A 55 -1.78 -5.61 12.53
C ALA A 55 -0.55 -6.06 13.31
N GLN A 56 0.52 -5.28 13.30
CA GLN A 56 1.74 -5.53 14.08
C GLN A 56 1.48 -5.48 15.59
N LEU A 57 0.71 -4.49 16.06
CA LEU A 57 0.29 -4.45 17.46
C LEU A 57 -0.56 -5.67 17.84
N SER A 58 -1.51 -6.04 16.99
CA SER A 58 -2.35 -7.24 17.20
C SER A 58 -1.52 -8.52 17.21
N TYR A 59 -0.54 -8.63 16.32
CA TYR A 59 0.42 -9.74 16.28
C TYR A 59 1.21 -9.82 17.57
N ALA A 60 1.80 -8.71 18.02
CA ALA A 60 2.60 -8.67 19.24
C ALA A 60 1.81 -9.10 20.48
N ILE A 61 0.54 -8.68 20.61
CA ILE A 61 -0.31 -9.02 21.75
C ILE A 61 -0.76 -10.48 21.72
N SER A 62 -1.16 -10.99 20.56
CA SER A 62 -1.89 -12.27 20.47
C SER A 62 -1.08 -13.46 19.95
N CYS A 63 0.05 -13.21 19.29
CA CYS A 63 0.79 -14.23 18.56
C CYS A 63 2.30 -14.22 18.84
N GLY A 64 2.86 -13.01 18.94
CA GLY A 64 4.29 -12.75 19.00
C GLY A 64 4.86 -12.68 20.41
N ASN A 65 4.08 -12.90 21.47
CA ASN A 65 4.55 -12.82 22.86
C ASN A 65 5.25 -11.47 23.20
N GLY A 66 4.74 -10.36 22.67
CA GLY A 66 5.33 -9.03 22.78
C GLY A 66 6.35 -8.68 21.70
N PHE A 67 6.66 -9.60 20.78
CA PHE A 67 7.51 -9.38 19.61
C PHE A 67 6.67 -9.16 18.33
N TYR A 68 7.26 -8.48 17.36
CA TYR A 68 6.65 -8.12 16.09
C TYR A 68 7.02 -9.13 14.98
N ALA A 69 6.21 -9.18 13.93
CA ALA A 69 6.53 -9.98 12.76
C ALA A 69 7.69 -9.32 11.97
N PRO A 70 8.71 -10.09 11.54
CA PRO A 70 9.89 -9.55 10.86
C PRO A 70 9.60 -9.06 9.44
N ASP A 71 8.54 -9.55 8.80
CA ASP A 71 8.22 -9.24 7.41
C ASP A 71 6.70 -9.36 7.12
N LEU A 72 6.27 -8.87 5.96
CA LEU A 72 4.87 -8.93 5.52
C LEU A 72 4.34 -10.37 5.35
N PRO A 73 5.08 -11.32 4.73
CA PRO A 73 4.64 -12.71 4.62
C PRO A 73 4.38 -13.39 5.96
N SER A 74 5.24 -13.18 6.96
CA SER A 74 5.06 -13.71 8.31
C SER A 74 3.86 -13.07 9.01
N LEU A 75 3.64 -11.75 8.84
CA LEU A 75 2.46 -11.07 9.38
C LEU A 75 1.14 -11.56 8.74
N ALA A 76 1.17 -11.92 7.45
CA ALA A 76 0.02 -12.47 6.74
C ALA A 76 -0.21 -13.97 6.99
N LYS A 77 0.79 -14.68 7.51
CA LYS A 77 0.69 -16.11 7.81
C LYS A 77 -0.30 -16.32 8.96
N PRO A 78 -1.35 -17.12 8.76
CA PRO A 78 -2.34 -17.36 9.81
C PRO A 78 -1.73 -18.14 10.99
N PRO A 79 -2.20 -17.89 12.23
CA PRO A 79 -1.93 -18.75 13.38
C PRO A 79 -2.29 -20.21 13.13
N VAL A 80 -1.61 -21.17 13.76
CA VAL A 80 -1.94 -22.61 13.61
C VAL A 80 -3.38 -22.96 14.00
N ALA A 81 -3.98 -22.17 14.90
CA ALA A 81 -5.34 -22.34 15.38
C ALA A 81 -6.39 -21.53 14.59
N SER A 82 -6.00 -20.79 13.55
CA SER A 82 -6.88 -19.93 12.75
C SER A 82 -6.60 -20.04 11.25
N ASN A 83 -7.54 -19.58 10.42
CA ASN A 83 -7.36 -19.49 8.97
C ASN A 83 -7.15 -18.04 8.48
N THR A 84 -7.14 -17.06 9.39
CA THR A 84 -6.97 -15.64 9.06
C THR A 84 -5.66 -15.10 9.60
N GLY A 85 -4.89 -14.45 8.72
CA GLY A 85 -3.69 -13.69 9.10
C GLY A 85 -4.03 -12.32 9.68
N PHE A 86 -3.01 -11.58 10.13
CA PHE A 86 -3.18 -10.24 10.72
C PHE A 86 -3.33 -9.14 9.68
N VAL A 87 -2.83 -9.38 8.46
CA VAL A 87 -3.05 -8.53 7.28
C VAL A 87 -3.72 -9.34 6.16
N PRO A 88 -4.37 -8.68 5.19
CA PRO A 88 -4.91 -9.35 4.01
C PRO A 88 -3.82 -10.15 3.27
N ARG A 89 -4.18 -11.31 2.72
CA ARG A 89 -3.21 -12.19 2.01
C ARG A 89 -2.50 -11.48 0.84
N ASP A 90 -3.16 -10.54 0.18
CA ASP A 90 -2.58 -9.70 -0.88
C ASP A 90 -1.33 -8.95 -0.40
N LEU A 91 -1.37 -8.46 0.85
CA LEU A 91 -0.28 -7.76 1.53
C LEU A 91 0.82 -8.66 2.07
N GLY A 92 0.71 -9.99 1.97
CA GLY A 92 1.76 -10.92 2.40
C GLY A 92 2.26 -11.85 1.31
N SER A 93 1.95 -11.53 0.05
CA SER A 93 2.34 -12.34 -1.11
C SER A 93 3.85 -12.29 -1.40
N ALA A 94 4.53 -11.24 -0.97
CA ALA A 94 5.98 -11.05 -1.09
C ALA A 94 6.51 -10.13 0.03
N VAL A 95 7.83 -10.03 0.16
CA VAL A 95 8.50 -9.10 1.11
C VAL A 95 8.29 -7.63 0.71
N THR A 96 8.21 -7.38 -0.60
CA THR A 96 7.89 -6.07 -1.20
C THR A 96 6.72 -6.24 -2.15
N ILE A 97 5.68 -5.42 -1.99
CA ILE A 97 4.42 -5.60 -2.73
C ILE A 97 4.04 -4.30 -3.42
N ALA A 98 3.75 -4.40 -4.71
CA ALA A 98 3.19 -3.29 -5.48
C ALA A 98 1.69 -3.17 -5.19
N LYS A 99 1.27 -2.04 -4.62
CA LYS A 99 -0.14 -1.74 -4.32
C LYS A 99 -0.44 -0.28 -4.64
N SER A 100 -1.45 -0.05 -5.48
CA SER A 100 -1.93 1.30 -5.83
C SER A 100 -0.84 2.25 -6.34
N GLY A 101 0.23 1.75 -6.98
CA GLY A 101 1.36 2.56 -7.46
C GLY A 101 2.46 2.81 -6.43
N TYR A 102 2.43 2.12 -5.29
CA TYR A 102 3.47 2.14 -4.26
C TYR A 102 4.06 0.75 -4.06
N ASN A 103 5.36 0.70 -3.82
CA ASN A 103 6.04 -0.47 -3.29
C ASN A 103 5.97 -0.41 -1.76
N ILE A 104 5.26 -1.38 -1.19
CA ILE A 104 5.05 -1.51 0.24
C ILE A 104 6.02 -2.54 0.78
N THR A 105 6.79 -2.14 1.79
CA THR A 105 7.83 -2.94 2.42
C THR A 105 7.70 -2.89 3.92
N MET A 106 8.17 -3.95 4.57
CA MET A 106 8.26 -4.05 6.02
C MET A 106 9.48 -4.86 6.35
N GLU A 107 10.14 -4.44 7.41
CA GLU A 107 11.23 -5.19 8.00
C GLU A 107 11.26 -4.93 9.50
N GLY A 108 11.46 -5.99 10.26
CA GLY A 108 11.82 -5.93 11.66
C GLY A 108 13.05 -6.80 11.87
N LEU A 109 14.09 -6.26 12.52
CA LEU A 109 15.30 -7.01 12.78
C LEU A 109 15.02 -8.15 13.78
N PRO A 110 15.22 -9.42 13.38
CA PRO A 110 15.04 -10.55 14.29
C PRO A 110 16.00 -10.46 15.48
N VAL A 111 15.54 -10.90 16.66
CA VAL A 111 16.37 -10.90 17.87
C VAL A 111 16.53 -12.29 18.46
N ALA A 112 17.75 -12.61 18.88
CA ALA A 112 18.02 -13.76 19.72
C ALA A 112 17.25 -13.66 21.05
N GLY A 113 16.65 -14.77 21.48
CA GLY A 113 15.78 -14.88 22.65
C GLY A 113 14.30 -14.62 22.37
N ALA A 114 13.91 -14.32 21.12
CA ALA A 114 12.51 -14.31 20.75
C ALA A 114 11.93 -15.74 20.82
N PRO A 115 10.81 -15.97 21.53
CA PRO A 115 10.17 -17.28 21.58
C PRO A 115 9.56 -17.63 20.23
N ASP A 116 9.09 -18.86 20.10
CA ASP A 116 8.20 -19.24 19.01
C ASP A 116 6.89 -18.44 19.08
N THR A 117 6.26 -18.29 17.92
CA THR A 117 5.03 -17.51 17.79
C THR A 117 3.90 -18.37 17.26
N CYS A 118 2.67 -17.92 17.48
CA CYS A 118 1.47 -18.71 17.18
C CYS A 118 1.29 -19.08 15.69
N ASN A 119 1.95 -18.40 14.77
CA ASN A 119 1.97 -18.70 13.33
C ASN A 119 3.17 -19.59 12.93
N ALA A 120 3.79 -20.27 13.90
CA ALA A 120 4.96 -21.13 13.72
C ALA A 120 6.15 -20.38 13.08
N LEU A 121 6.35 -19.11 13.44
CA LEU A 121 7.66 -18.48 13.28
C LEU A 121 8.56 -19.06 14.38
N GLY A 122 9.67 -19.68 14.00
CA GLY A 122 10.57 -20.34 14.95
C GLY A 122 11.25 -19.35 15.91
N VAL A 123 11.87 -19.88 16.97
CA VAL A 123 12.66 -19.10 17.92
C VAL A 123 13.69 -18.21 17.21
N ASP A 124 14.01 -17.07 17.82
CA ASP A 124 14.97 -16.07 17.34
C ASP A 124 14.60 -15.33 16.03
N ASN A 125 13.43 -15.61 15.46
CA ASN A 125 13.00 -15.01 14.19
C ASN A 125 12.03 -13.83 14.34
N ALA A 126 11.40 -13.64 15.50
CA ALA A 126 10.54 -12.48 15.74
C ALA A 126 11.37 -11.22 16.04
N ALA A 127 10.82 -10.06 15.71
CA ALA A 127 11.51 -8.79 15.82
C ALA A 127 11.14 -8.02 17.10
N ARG A 128 12.07 -7.23 17.66
CA ARG A 128 11.76 -6.36 18.82
C ARG A 128 10.91 -5.15 18.44
N SER A 129 11.00 -4.76 17.19
CA SER A 129 10.38 -3.57 16.63
C SER A 129 10.24 -3.78 15.11
N PHE A 130 9.60 -2.86 14.42
CA PHE A 130 9.47 -2.93 12.97
C PHE A 130 9.55 -1.54 12.36
N ARG A 131 9.89 -1.48 11.08
CA ARG A 131 9.67 -0.36 10.19
C ARG A 131 8.89 -0.84 8.98
N ALA A 132 8.07 0.05 8.42
CA ALA A 132 7.37 -0.20 7.17
C ALA A 132 7.42 1.06 6.30
N GLY A 133 7.48 0.86 5.00
CA GLY A 133 7.60 1.92 3.99
C GLY A 133 6.57 1.74 2.89
N ALA A 134 6.19 2.86 2.29
CA ALA A 134 5.51 2.91 1.00
C ALA A 134 6.24 3.94 0.12
N ASP A 135 7.03 3.41 -0.80
CA ASP A 135 7.75 4.22 -1.77
C ASP A 135 6.98 4.20 -3.10
N PRO A 136 6.70 5.35 -3.73
CA PRO A 136 6.01 5.38 -5.02
C PRO A 136 6.86 4.68 -6.08
N MET A 137 6.19 3.89 -6.93
CA MET A 137 6.85 3.20 -8.05
C MET A 137 7.30 4.19 -9.14
N ASP A 138 6.61 5.32 -9.23
CA ASP A 138 6.97 6.44 -10.09
C ASP A 138 7.45 7.61 -9.21
N PRO A 139 8.75 7.98 -9.27
CA PRO A 139 9.30 9.05 -8.45
C PRO A 139 8.68 10.42 -8.73
N VAL A 140 7.97 10.61 -9.85
CA VAL A 140 7.25 11.85 -10.18
C VAL A 140 6.09 12.11 -9.19
N ILE A 141 5.54 11.07 -8.54
CA ILE A 141 4.50 11.23 -7.51
C ILE A 141 5.03 12.00 -6.29
N GLY A 142 6.33 11.84 -5.99
CA GLY A 142 7.06 12.68 -5.02
C GLY A 142 6.59 12.61 -3.57
N ARG A 143 5.82 11.59 -3.19
CA ARG A 143 5.30 11.40 -1.83
C ARG A 143 5.69 10.01 -1.34
N TYR A 144 6.49 9.96 -0.29
CA TYR A 144 7.01 8.74 0.31
C TYR A 144 6.49 8.65 1.73
N PHE A 145 6.12 7.44 2.16
CA PHE A 145 5.59 7.24 3.51
C PHE A 145 6.39 6.20 4.26
N ALA A 146 6.54 6.39 5.55
CA ALA A 146 7.08 5.36 6.44
C ALA A 146 6.41 5.40 7.81
N THR A 147 6.38 4.26 8.48
CA THR A 147 5.93 4.10 9.85
C THR A 147 6.83 3.09 10.56
N ASN A 148 6.73 3.03 11.88
CA ASN A 148 7.48 2.10 12.71
C ASN A 148 6.67 1.71 13.95
N ALA A 149 7.30 1.11 14.96
CA ALA A 149 6.61 0.68 16.17
C ALA A 149 5.95 1.81 16.97
N LEU A 150 6.30 3.08 16.74
CA LEU A 150 5.60 4.23 17.33
C LEU A 150 4.21 4.47 16.70
N SER A 151 3.89 3.79 15.58
CA SER A 151 2.63 3.91 14.85
C SER A 151 2.32 5.33 14.34
N VAL A 152 3.34 6.17 14.19
CA VAL A 152 3.25 7.50 13.56
C VAL A 152 3.70 7.37 12.11
N ILE A 153 2.86 7.85 11.20
CA ILE A 153 3.16 7.85 9.77
C ILE A 153 3.86 9.16 9.42
N TYR A 154 5.01 9.07 8.78
CA TYR A 154 5.78 10.20 8.28
C TYR A 154 5.69 10.25 6.76
N GLU A 155 5.72 11.47 6.23
CA GLU A 155 5.77 11.77 4.80
C GLU A 155 7.01 12.60 4.46
N ASP A 156 7.62 12.29 3.32
CA ASP A 156 8.71 13.08 2.72
C ASP A 156 8.67 13.00 1.18
N THR A 157 9.54 13.78 0.54
CA THR A 157 9.78 13.83 -0.90
C THR A 157 10.85 12.85 -1.38
N ALA A 158 11.46 12.11 -0.45
CA ALA A 158 12.42 11.05 -0.71
C ALA A 158 12.12 9.81 0.14
N SER A 159 12.68 8.65 -0.22
CA SER A 159 12.46 7.40 0.51
C SER A 159 12.85 7.53 1.98
N LEU A 160 11.86 7.42 2.86
CA LEU A 160 12.06 7.36 4.30
C LEU A 160 12.41 5.95 4.76
N TYR A 161 12.02 4.91 4.01
CA TYR A 161 12.13 3.52 4.45
C TYR A 161 13.55 3.11 4.84
N ALA A 162 14.55 3.49 4.04
CA ALA A 162 15.95 3.14 4.29
C ALA A 162 16.54 3.80 5.55
N ALA A 163 16.05 5.00 5.90
CA ALA A 163 16.51 5.77 7.04
C ALA A 163 15.58 5.66 8.27
N MET A 164 14.45 4.97 8.14
CA MET A 164 13.44 4.85 9.19
C MET A 164 13.97 3.97 10.32
N PRO A 165 14.20 4.50 11.53
CA PRO A 165 14.53 3.67 12.67
C PRO A 165 13.28 2.89 13.11
N GLU A 166 13.45 1.71 13.70
CA GLU A 166 12.30 0.87 14.07
C GLU A 166 11.54 1.38 15.31
N SER A 167 12.15 2.22 16.16
CA SER A 167 11.59 2.62 17.46
C SER A 167 11.81 4.09 17.83
N ALA A 168 12.17 4.94 16.87
CA ALA A 168 12.39 6.38 17.07
C ALA A 168 11.74 7.19 15.93
N PRO A 169 11.54 8.51 16.08
CA PRO A 169 11.21 9.35 14.93
C PRO A 169 12.33 9.31 13.87
N PRO A 170 12.01 9.35 12.56
CA PRO A 170 13.02 9.52 11.52
C PRO A 170 13.67 10.91 11.62
N ALA A 171 14.90 11.02 11.11
CA ALA A 171 15.63 12.29 11.06
C ALA A 171 15.06 13.29 10.02
N ALA A 172 14.24 12.79 9.09
CA ALA A 172 13.62 13.55 8.00
C ALA A 172 12.13 13.20 7.89
N GLY A 173 11.41 13.97 7.08
CA GLY A 173 9.97 13.87 6.93
C GLY A 173 9.18 14.54 8.06
N HIS A 174 7.87 14.62 7.85
CA HIS A 174 6.94 15.24 8.80
C HIS A 174 5.76 14.29 9.04
N PRO A 175 5.13 14.31 10.23
CA PRO A 175 4.03 13.42 10.54
C PRO A 175 2.79 13.77 9.70
N VAL A 176 2.19 12.74 9.10
CA VAL A 176 0.90 12.83 8.40
C VAL A 176 -0.21 12.86 9.43
N LYS A 177 -1.08 13.86 9.34
CA LYS A 177 -2.26 13.99 10.20
C LYS A 177 -3.39 13.05 9.77
#